data_AF-A0A918W9V7-F1
#
_entry.id   AF-A0A918W9V7-F1
#
_cell.length_a   1.000
_cell.length_b   1.000
_cell.length_c   1.000
_cell.angle_alpha   90.00
_cell.angle_beta   90.00
_cell.angle_gamma   90.00
#
_symmetry.space_group_name_H-M   'P 1'
#
loop_
_entity.id
_entity.type
_entity.pdbx_description
1 polymer ?
#
loop_
_entity_poly.entity_id
_entity_poly.type
_entity_poly.pdbx_seq_one_letter_code
_entity_poly.pdbx_strand_id
1 'polypeptide(L)' 'MLLPDRNTVERLLRHYRAQELTLLAGPCDLTVRRRFEDTAYTLCVLMGVRSTPEALRAAEHYLTPRTPSTTPL' A
#
# COMPACT_ATOMS: atom_id res chain seq x y z
N MET A 1 -5.45 10.86 -16.37
CA MET A 1 -4.49 9.89 -15.80
C MET A 1 -5.19 8.55 -15.66
N LEU A 2 -4.56 7.46 -16.06
CA LEU A 2 -5.06 6.10 -15.83
C LEU A 2 -4.94 5.80 -14.34
N LEU A 3 -6.04 5.45 -13.68
CA LEU A 3 -6.00 5.03 -12.27
C LEU A 3 -5.27 3.69 -12.16
N PRO A 4 -4.48 3.47 -11.09
CA PRO A 4 -3.76 2.21 -10.92
C PRO A 4 -4.75 1.05 -10.73
N ASP A 5 -4.42 -0.12 -11.30
CA ASP A 5 -5.23 -1.32 -11.13
C ASP A 5 -5.41 -1.67 -9.64
N ARG A 6 -6.65 -1.91 -9.24
CA ARG A 6 -7.03 -2.13 -7.83
C ARG A 6 -6.37 -3.38 -7.26
N ASN A 7 -6.26 -4.46 -8.04
CA ASN A 7 -5.61 -5.70 -7.60
C ASN A 7 -4.11 -5.47 -7.35
N THR A 8 -3.48 -4.64 -8.16
CA THR A 8 -2.08 -4.26 -7.99
C THR A 8 -1.86 -3.50 -6.68
N VAL A 9 -2.70 -2.51 -6.36
CA VAL A 9 -2.61 -1.76 -5.10
C VAL A 9 -2.82 -2.69 -3.89
N GLU A 10 -3.81 -3.58 -3.96
CA GLU A 10 -4.09 -4.54 -2.90
C GLU A 10 -2.92 -5.53 -2.68
N ARG A 11 -2.33 -6.03 -3.76
CA ARG A 11 -1.15 -6.90 -3.68
C ARG A 11 0.04 -6.18 -3.05
N LEU A 12 0.30 -4.93 -3.43
CA LEU A 12 1.39 -4.13 -2.86
C LEU A 12 1.19 -3.88 -1.36
N LEU A 13 -0.03 -3.56 -0.93
CA LEU A 13 -0.33 -3.40 0.50
C LEU A 13 -0.10 -4.69 1.29
N ARG A 14 -0.54 -5.85 0.78
CA ARG A 14 -0.27 -7.14 1.42
C ARG A 14 1.23 -7.43 1.52
N HIS A 15 1.99 -7.19 0.45
CA HIS A 15 3.44 -7.38 0.48
C HIS A 15 4.13 -6.45 1.46
N TYR A 16 3.75 -5.17 1.50
CA TYR A 16 4.29 -4.21 2.45
C TYR A 16 4.12 -4.70 3.89
N ARG A 17 2.92 -5.13 4.28
CA ARG A 17 2.63 -5.62 5.64
C ARG A 17 3.41 -6.89 5.99
N ALA A 18 3.53 -7.83 5.06
CA ALA A 18 4.33 -9.04 5.28
C ALA A 18 5.83 -8.74 5.43
N GLN A 19 6.34 -7.81 4.62
CA GLN A 19 7.73 -7.34 4.70
C GLN A 19 8.00 -6.56 5.99
N GLU A 20 7.05 -5.74 6.46
CA GLU A 20 7.11 -5.00 7.72
C GLU A 20 7.35 -5.95 8.91
N LEU A 21 6.56 -7.02 9.00
CA LEU A 21 6.73 -8.06 10.03
C LEU A 21 8.10 -8.77 9.92
N THR A 22 8.53 -9.06 8.69
CA THR A 22 9.83 -9.73 8.44
C THR A 22 11.00 -8.83 8.86
N LEU A 23 10.92 -7.52 8.58
CA LEU A 23 11.94 -6.57 9.00
C LEU A 23 12.03 -6.41 10.50
N LEU A 24 10.88 -6.38 11.19
CA LEU A 24 10.85 -6.31 12.64
C LEU A 24 11.48 -7.56 13.28
N ALA A 25 11.37 -8.72 12.64
CA ALA A 25 12.01 -9.96 13.09
C ALA A 25 13.52 -10.04 12.78
N GLY A 26 13.98 -9.37 11.72
CA GLY A 26 15.37 -9.43 11.25
C GLY A 26 15.87 -8.11 10.64
N PRO A 27 16.15 -7.08 11.46
CA PRO A 27 16.41 -5.72 10.98
C PRO A 27 17.73 -5.56 10.22
N CYS A 28 18.65 -6.53 10.33
CA CYS A 28 19.96 -6.50 9.67
C CYS A 28 19.95 -7.12 8.26
N ASP A 29 18.84 -7.70 7.80
CA ASP A 29 18.73 -8.21 6.44
C ASP A 29 18.50 -7.05 5.45
N LEU A 30 19.59 -6.61 4.82
CA LEU A 30 19.57 -5.52 3.84
C LEU A 30 18.74 -5.83 2.59
N THR A 31 18.59 -7.11 2.23
CA THR A 31 17.80 -7.51 1.06
C THR A 31 16.31 -7.33 1.35
N VAL A 32 15.87 -7.75 2.55
CA VAL A 32 14.50 -7.53 3.01
C VAL A 32 14.23 -6.03 3.14
N ARG A 33 15.19 -5.25 3.68
CA ARG A 33 15.03 -3.80 3.83
C ARG A 33 14.87 -3.08 2.50
N ARG A 34 15.71 -3.41 1.52
CA ARG A 34 15.60 -2.84 0.17
C ARG A 34 14.26 -3.16 -0.48
N ARG A 35 13.80 -4.42 -0.39
CA ARG A 35 12.49 -4.83 -0.95
C ARG A 35 11.33 -4.11 -0.29
N PHE A 36 11.42 -3.87 1.02
CA PHE A 36 10.42 -3.09 1.75
C PHE A 36 10.39 -1.62 1.29
N GLU A 37 11.56 -0.99 1.15
CA GLU A 37 11.71 0.38 0.65
C GLU A 37 11.19 0.52 -0.80
N ASP A 38 11.46 -0.45 -1.67
CA ASP A 38 10.96 -0.47 -3.06
C ASP A 38 9.43 -0.56 -3.12
N THR A 39 8.81 -1.40 -2.28
CA THR A 39 7.35 -1.49 -2.14
C THR A 39 6.77 -0.17 -1.65
N ALA A 40 7.38 0.44 -0.63
CA ALA A 40 6.96 1.73 -0.09
C ALA A 40 7.03 2.84 -1.14
N TYR A 41 8.14 2.91 -1.89
CA TYR A 41 8.32 3.87 -2.97
C TYR A 41 7.26 3.71 -4.06
N THR A 42 6.97 2.47 -4.46
CA THR A 42 5.93 2.18 -5.45
C THR A 42 4.56 2.67 -4.98
N LEU A 43 4.20 2.42 -3.72
CA LEU A 43 2.94 2.92 -3.14
C LEU A 43 2.87 4.45 -3.16
N CYS A 44 3.95 5.13 -2.78
CA CYS A 44 4.03 6.59 -2.84
C CYS A 44 3.79 7.12 -4.27
N VAL A 45 4.42 6.52 -5.28
CA VAL A 45 4.24 6.90 -6.69
C VAL A 45 2.80 6.66 -7.15
N LEU A 46 2.24 5.49 -6.85
CA LEU A 46 0.87 5.14 -7.28
C LEU A 46 -0.19 6.04 -6.63
N MET A 47 0.03 6.44 -5.38
CA MET A 47 -0.90 7.30 -4.64
C MET A 47 -0.63 8.80 -4.84
N GLY A 48 0.45 9.16 -5.54
CA GLY A 48 0.80 10.55 -5.81
C GLY A 48 1.23 11.35 -4.59
N VAL A 49 1.78 10.69 -3.57
CA VAL A 49 2.19 11.31 -2.29
C VAL A 49 3.66 11.03 -1.98
N ARG A 50 4.22 11.76 -1.02
CA ARG A 50 5.68 11.73 -0.73
C ARG A 50 6.05 10.90 0.50
N SER A 51 5.08 10.56 1.34
CA SER A 51 5.33 9.85 2.58
C SER A 51 4.65 8.48 2.59
N THR A 52 5.36 7.46 3.09
CA THR A 52 4.81 6.09 3.20
C THR A 52 3.54 6.03 4.06
N PRO A 53 3.46 6.70 5.23
CA PRO A 53 2.22 6.65 6.03
C PRO A 53 1.01 7.23 5.30
N GLU A 54 1.19 8.30 4.53
CA GLU A 54 0.14 8.89 3.70
C GLU A 54 -0.22 7.98 2.52
N ALA A 55 0.78 7.35 1.88
CA ALA A 55 0.56 6.41 0.79
C ALA A 55 -0.27 5.19 1.24
N LEU A 56 0.00 4.67 2.44
CA LEU A 56 -0.78 3.56 3.00
C LEU A 56 -2.25 3.96 3.22
N ARG A 57 -2.49 5.13 3.83
CA ARG A 57 -3.86 5.62 4.05
C ARG A 57 -4.59 5.89 2.73
N ALA A 58 -3.91 6.51 1.76
CA ALA A 58 -4.47 6.77 0.45
C ALA A 58 -4.80 5.48 -0.30
N ALA A 59 -3.93 4.46 -0.22
CA ALA A 59 -4.16 3.15 -0.81
C ALA A 59 -5.32 2.41 -0.13
N GLU A 60 -5.40 2.43 1.20
CA GLU A 60 -6.53 1.87 1.95
C GLU A 60 -7.86 2.56 1.58
N HIS A 61 -7.85 3.88 1.45
CA HIS A 61 -9.02 4.65 0.99
C HIS A 61 -9.39 4.31 -0.47
N TYR A 62 -8.40 4.21 -1.36
CA TYR A 62 -8.59 3.79 -2.75
C TYR A 62 -9.20 2.39 -2.87
N LEU A 63 -8.83 1.50 -1.94
CA LEU A 63 -9.39 0.15 -1.85
C LEU A 63 -10.73 0.09 -1.11
N THR A 64 -11.19 1.16 -0.48
CA THR A 64 -12.52 1.13 0.15
C THR A 64 -13.58 1.02 -0.96
N PRO A 65 -14.41 -0.04 -0.98
CA PRO A 65 -15.52 -0.12 -1.93
C PRO A 65 -16.42 1.07 -1.69
N ARG A 66 -16.75 1.82 -2.75
CA ARG A 66 -17.79 2.84 -2.65
C ARG A 66 -19.11 2.07 -2.54
N THR A 67 -19.55 1.79 -1.32
CA THR A 67 -20.87 1.21 -1.10
C THR A 67 -21.88 2.18 -1.73
N PRO A 68 -22.74 1.74 -2.66
CA PRO A 68 -23.88 2.55 -3.00
C PRO A 68 -24.65 2.70 -1.70
N SER A 69 -24.84 3.95 -1.25
CA SER A 69 -25.76 4.25 -0.18
C SER A 69 -27.14 3.81 -0.63
N THR A 70 -27.53 2.59 -0.26
CA THR A 70 -28.91 2.14 -0.35
C THR A 70 -29.68 2.96 0.67
N THR A 71 -30.26 4.07 0.21
CA THR A 71 -31.22 4.86 0.97
C THR A 71 -32.39 3.94 1.32
N PRO A 72 -32.69 3.68 2.61
CA PRO A 72 -33.94 3.03 2.95
C PRO A 72 -35.08 4.03 2.72
N LEU A 73 -36.09 3.59 1.95
CA LEU A 73 -37.39 4.26 1.77
C LEU A 73 -38.21 4.19 3.05
#